data_AF-A0A367JJH1-F1
#
_entry.id   AF-A0A367JJH1-F1
#
_cell.length_a   1.000
_cell.length_b   1.000
_cell.length_c   1.000
_cell.angle_alpha   90.00
_cell.angle_beta   90.00
_cell.angle_gamma   90.00
#
_symmetry.space_group_name_H-M   'P 1'
#
loop_
_entity.id
_entity.type
_entity.pdbx_description
1 polymer ?
#
loop_
_entity_poly.entity_id
_entity_poly.type
_entity_poly.pdbx_seq_one_letter_code
_entity_poly.pdbx_strand_id
1 'polypeptide(L)'
;MLDWTELFGQEEHDDDVVTIPDIPGLKLIRQALDHEQQMTLVHEIINAGYFAGADHINQAMCFGTLPSHIGWIASFVKERYPRLFPQHIIQREPLFDQAILNLYQK
;
A
#
# COMPACT_ATOMS: atom_id res chain seq x y z
N MET A 1 -7.99 21.66 -33.01
CA MET A 1 -7.60 20.55 -32.13
C MET A 1 -8.59 20.58 -30.98
N LEU A 2 -9.38 19.54 -30.77
CA LEU A 2 -10.37 19.53 -29.68
C LEU A 2 -9.61 19.45 -28.36
N ASP A 3 -9.82 20.45 -27.50
CA ASP A 3 -9.26 20.46 -26.16
C ASP A 3 -10.10 19.52 -25.29
N TRP A 4 -9.63 18.28 -25.18
CA TRP A 4 -10.26 17.24 -24.37
C TRP A 4 -10.38 17.63 -22.89
N THR A 5 -9.54 18.56 -22.42
CA THR A 5 -9.54 19.09 -21.05
C THR A 5 -10.74 20.00 -20.79
N GLU A 6 -11.20 20.74 -21.81
CA GLU A 6 -12.34 21.65 -21.72
C GLU A 6 -13.68 20.88 -21.75
N LEU A 7 -13.70 19.70 -22.37
CA LEU A 7 -14.92 18.91 -22.61
C LEU A 7 -15.22 17.91 -21.49
N PHE A 8 -14.19 17.36 -20.84
CA PHE A 8 -14.33 16.33 -19.80
C PHE A 8 -13.81 16.77 -18.44
N GLY A 9 -13.24 17.97 -18.34
CA GLY A 9 -12.48 18.41 -17.17
C GLY A 9 -11.10 17.75 -17.12
N GLN A 10 -10.18 18.35 -16.37
CA GLN A 10 -9.07 17.59 -15.82
C GLN A 10 -9.67 16.61 -14.83
N GLU A 11 -9.42 15.31 -14.98
CA GLU A 11 -9.48 14.41 -13.83
C GLU A 11 -8.42 14.93 -12.86
N GLU A 12 -8.81 15.84 -11.96
CA GLU A 12 -8.11 16.03 -10.72
C GLU A 12 -8.15 14.67 -10.05
N HIS A 13 -7.08 13.88 -10.24
CA HIS A 13 -6.65 12.92 -9.24
C HIS A 13 -6.26 13.75 -8.01
N ASP A 14 -7.23 14.40 -7.39
CA ASP A 14 -7.14 14.83 -6.02
C ASP A 14 -6.90 13.53 -5.27
N ASP A 15 -5.65 13.33 -4.85
CA ASP A 15 -5.23 12.11 -4.16
C ASP A 15 -6.33 11.79 -3.13
N ASP A 16 -6.94 10.59 -3.16
CA ASP A 16 -8.01 10.13 -2.25
C ASP A 16 -7.57 10.05 -0.76
N VAL A 17 -6.58 10.86 -0.38
CA VAL A 17 -5.94 11.05 0.91
C VAL A 17 -6.81 11.98 1.76
N VAL A 18 -7.71 11.38 2.52
CA VAL A 18 -8.46 12.05 3.59
C VAL A 18 -7.53 12.27 4.79
N THR A 19 -7.28 13.52 5.16
CA THR A 19 -6.60 13.84 6.42
C THR A 19 -7.62 13.93 7.55
N ILE A 20 -7.38 13.26 8.67
CA ILE A 20 -8.27 13.31 9.84
C ILE A 20 -7.84 14.50 10.71
N PRO A 21 -8.64 15.58 10.81
CA PRO A 21 -8.20 16.83 11.43
C PRO A 21 -7.89 16.69 12.91
N ASP A 22 -8.61 15.82 13.61
CA ASP A 22 -8.47 15.62 15.06
C ASP A 22 -7.27 14.74 15.43
N ILE A 23 -6.64 14.07 14.46
CA ILE A 23 -5.54 13.13 14.70
C ILE A 23 -4.35 13.52 13.82
N PRO A 24 -3.42 14.36 14.33
CA PRO A 24 -2.24 14.78 13.59
C PRO A 24 -1.44 13.58 13.06
N GLY A 25 -1.19 13.58 11.75
CA GLY A 25 -0.44 12.52 11.07
C GLY A 25 -1.29 11.35 10.57
N LEU A 26 -2.59 11.28 10.89
CA LEU A 26 -3.48 10.25 10.36
C LEU A 26 -4.02 10.66 8.98
N LYS A 27 -3.71 9.82 7.99
CA LYS A 27 -4.19 9.94 6.62
C LYS A 27 -4.85 8.62 6.21
N LEU A 28 -6.02 8.71 5.59
CA LEU A 28 -6.72 7.57 4.98
C LEU A 28 -6.70 7.76 3.47
N ILE A 29 -6.12 6.80 2.76
CA ILE A 29 -6.15 6.77 1.30
C ILE A 29 -7.22 5.77 0.90
N ARG A 30 -8.31 6.25 0.31
CA ARG A 30 -9.36 5.35 -0.19
C ARG A 30 -8.89 4.70 -1.49
N GLN A 31 -9.25 3.44 -1.68
CA GLN A 31 -8.98 2.70 -2.92
C GLN A 31 -7.51 2.78 -3.37
N ALA A 32 -6.57 2.82 -2.41
CA ALA A 32 -5.15 2.94 -2.72
C ALA A 32 -4.69 1.83 -3.66
N LEU A 33 -5.09 0.59 -3.35
CA LEU A 33 -4.86 -0.55 -4.22
C LEU A 33 -6.08 -0.79 -5.10
N ASP A 34 -5.85 -0.97 -6.40
CA ASP A 34 -6.90 -1.41 -7.32
C ASP A 34 -7.23 -2.90 -7.11
N HIS A 35 -8.26 -3.38 -7.81
CA HIS A 35 -8.72 -4.76 -7.68
C HIS A 35 -7.65 -5.79 -8.08
N GLU A 36 -6.88 -5.51 -9.14
CA GLU A 36 -5.85 -6.41 -9.65
C GLU A 36 -4.68 -6.52 -8.66
N GLN A 37 -4.24 -5.40 -8.09
CA GLN A 37 -3.21 -5.33 -7.05
C GLN A 37 -3.64 -6.08 -5.79
N GLN A 38 -4.89 -5.91 -5.36
CA GLN A 38 -5.44 -6.64 -4.21
C GLN A 38 -5.45 -8.15 -4.45
N MET A 39 -5.99 -8.61 -5.58
CA MET A 39 -6.07 -10.03 -5.91
C MET A 39 -4.69 -10.66 -6.05
N THR A 40 -3.76 -9.97 -6.72
CA THR A 40 -2.38 -10.41 -6.87
C THR A 40 -1.70 -10.56 -5.51
N LEU A 41 -1.79 -9.55 -4.63
CA LEU A 41 -1.21 -9.59 -3.30
C LEU A 41 -1.77 -10.75 -2.47
N VAL A 42 -3.09 -10.96 -2.50
CA VAL A 42 -3.74 -12.06 -1.77
C VAL A 42 -3.30 -13.43 -2.29
N HIS A 43 -3.27 -13.62 -3.61
CA HIS A 43 -2.81 -14.87 -4.21
C HIS A 43 -1.35 -15.18 -3.85
N GLU A 44 -0.46 -14.19 -3.93
CA GLU A 44 0.95 -14.36 -3.56
C GLU A 44 1.12 -14.68 -2.07
N ILE A 45 0.34 -14.06 -1.18
CA ILE A 45 0.33 -14.40 0.25
C ILE A 45 -0.11 -15.85 0.49
N ILE A 46 -1.14 -16.31 -0.23
CA ILE A 46 -1.63 -17.70 -0.14
C ILE A 46 -0.56 -18.67 -0.68
N ASN A 47 0.02 -18.38 -1.84
CA ASN A 47 1.04 -19.22 -2.48
C ASN A 47 2.33 -19.29 -1.65
N ALA A 48 2.71 -18.20 -0.99
CA ALA A 48 3.83 -18.15 -0.06
C ALA A 48 3.60 -18.97 1.22
N GLY A 49 2.36 -19.40 1.48
CA GLY A 49 2.03 -20.30 2.60
C GLY A 49 2.22 -19.67 3.98
N TYR A 50 2.15 -18.33 4.10
CA TYR A 50 2.39 -17.63 5.37
C TYR A 50 1.52 -18.11 6.53
N PHE A 51 0.31 -18.57 6.23
CA PHE A 51 -0.67 -19.04 7.21
C PHE A 51 -0.95 -20.56 7.07
N ALA A 52 -0.08 -21.29 6.37
CA ALA A 52 -0.21 -22.74 6.25
C ALA A 52 0.41 -23.45 7.47
N GLY A 53 -0.22 -24.52 7.95
CA GLY A 53 0.45 -25.49 8.83
C GLY A 53 0.14 -25.43 10.32
N ALA A 54 -0.77 -24.57 10.79
CA ALA A 54 -1.40 -24.73 12.10
C ALA A 54 -2.73 -23.99 12.15
N ASP A 55 -3.72 -24.56 12.86
CA ASP A 55 -5.07 -24.00 13.03
C ASP A 55 -5.08 -22.63 13.74
N HIS A 56 -3.92 -22.11 14.15
CA HIS A 56 -3.75 -20.93 15.00
C HIS A 56 -2.72 -19.91 14.49
N ILE A 57 -2.09 -20.11 13.32
CA ILE A 57 -1.20 -19.08 12.77
C ILE A 57 -2.05 -17.97 12.16
N ASN A 58 -2.12 -16.85 12.88
CA ASN A 58 -2.80 -15.63 12.45
C ASN A 58 -1.84 -14.49 12.13
N GLN A 59 -0.53 -14.74 12.23
CA GLN A 59 0.50 -13.73 12.03
C GLN A 59 1.74 -14.31 11.36
N ALA A 60 2.28 -13.58 10.39
CA ALA A 60 3.58 -13.86 9.78
C ALA A 60 4.43 -12.58 9.79
N MET A 61 5.73 -12.74 10.05
CA MET A 61 6.69 -11.63 10.11
C MET A 61 7.79 -11.84 9.08
N CYS A 62 8.10 -10.80 8.32
CA CYS A 62 9.19 -10.76 7.36
C CYS A 62 10.18 -9.67 7.79
N PHE A 63 11.47 -10.01 7.86
CA PHE A 63 12.54 -9.10 8.26
C PHE A 63 13.63 -9.05 7.18
N GLY A 64 14.25 -7.89 7.01
CA GLY A 64 15.34 -7.67 6.06
C GLY A 64 14.81 -7.42 4.65
N THR A 65 15.39 -8.10 3.65
CA THR A 65 14.95 -7.95 2.26
C THR A 65 13.55 -8.54 2.10
N LEU A 66 12.56 -7.66 1.90
CA LEU A 66 11.17 -8.08 1.73
C LEU A 66 10.98 -8.85 0.40
N PRO A 67 10.20 -9.95 0.41
CA PRO A 67 9.83 -10.66 -0.81
C PRO A 67 9.17 -9.76 -1.85
N SER A 68 9.33 -10.04 -3.14
CA SER A 68 8.85 -9.16 -4.22
C SER A 68 7.36 -8.83 -4.14
N HIS A 69 6.52 -9.78 -3.72
CA HIS A 69 5.08 -9.60 -3.54
C HIS A 69 4.69 -8.67 -2.39
N ILE A 70 5.62 -8.29 -1.51
CA ILE A 70 5.45 -7.29 -0.45
C ILE A 70 6.30 -6.04 -0.74
N GLY A 71 7.54 -6.22 -1.19
CA GLY A 71 8.52 -5.17 -1.38
C GLY A 71 8.09 -4.11 -2.39
N TRP A 72 7.26 -4.46 -3.39
CA TRP A 72 6.71 -3.51 -4.36
C TRP A 72 5.91 -2.37 -3.72
N ILE A 73 5.32 -2.60 -2.53
CA ILE A 73 4.54 -1.59 -1.79
C ILE A 73 5.41 -0.36 -1.48
N ALA A 74 6.70 -0.54 -1.23
CA ALA A 74 7.62 0.58 -1.01
C ALA A 74 7.69 1.50 -2.23
N SER A 75 7.89 0.94 -3.42
CA SER A 75 7.92 1.71 -4.68
C SER A 75 6.57 2.35 -4.98
N PHE A 76 5.48 1.59 -4.80
CA PHE A 76 4.11 2.08 -4.96
C PHE A 76 3.84 3.31 -4.07
N VAL A 77 4.24 3.29 -2.80
CA VAL A 77 4.08 4.43 -1.90
C VAL A 77 4.94 5.63 -2.34
N LYS A 78 6.19 5.41 -2.73
CA LYS A 78 7.09 6.48 -3.20
C LYS A 78 6.57 7.17 -4.45
N GLU A 79 6.06 6.40 -5.41
CA GLU A 79 5.59 6.89 -6.71
C GLU A 79 4.23 7.57 -6.60
N ARG A 80 3.28 6.94 -5.91
CA ARG A 80 1.88 7.40 -5.88
C ARG A 80 1.62 8.41 -4.76
N TYR A 81 2.38 8.35 -3.67
CA TYR A 81 2.18 9.21 -2.49
C TYR A 81 3.49 9.79 -1.96
N PRO A 82 4.24 10.57 -2.77
CA PRO A 82 5.55 11.12 -2.38
C PRO A 82 5.50 12.04 -1.16
N ARG A 83 4.31 12.54 -0.80
CA ARG A 83 4.06 13.43 0.35
C ARG A 83 3.40 12.72 1.55
N LEU A 84 3.27 11.39 1.52
CA LEU A 84 2.64 10.64 2.62
C LEU A 84 3.49 10.68 3.90
N PHE A 85 4.82 10.63 3.74
CA PHE A 85 5.77 10.75 4.84
C PHE A 85 6.58 12.05 4.73
N PRO A 86 7.20 12.51 5.82
CA PRO A 86 8.23 13.53 5.74
C PRO A 86 9.32 13.15 4.74
N GLN A 87 9.92 14.15 4.08
CA GLN A 87 10.87 13.92 2.99
C GLN A 87 12.05 13.01 3.39
N HIS A 88 12.55 13.14 4.62
CA HIS A 88 13.65 12.32 5.14
C HIS A 88 13.25 10.87 5.40
N ILE A 89 11.96 10.56 5.56
CA ILE A 89 11.44 9.20 5.72
C ILE A 89 11.18 8.56 4.36
N ILE A 90 10.50 9.26 3.44
CA ILE A 90 10.18 8.72 2.11
C ILE A 90 11.44 8.41 1.29
N GLN A 91 12.54 9.11 1.55
CA GLN A 91 13.85 8.91 0.90
C GLN A 91 14.69 7.78 1.50
N ARG A 92 14.24 7.10 2.56
CA ARG A 92 14.99 5.97 3.15
C ARG A 92 15.09 4.81 2.18
N GLU A 93 16.21 4.09 2.27
CA GLU A 93 16.41 2.80 1.60
C GLU A 93 16.82 1.72 2.61
N PRO A 94 16.05 0.62 2.73
CA PRO A 94 14.70 0.47 2.17
C PRO A 94 13.70 1.39 2.91
N LEU A 95 12.58 1.74 2.27
CA LEU A 95 11.49 2.46 2.95
C LEU A 95 10.85 1.60 4.04
N PHE A 96 10.69 0.30 3.76
CA PHE A 96 10.23 -0.72 4.71
C PHE A 96 11.25 -1.86 4.72
N ASP A 97 11.77 -2.20 5.88
CA ASP A 97 12.68 -3.32 6.13
C ASP A 97 11.99 -4.50 6.84
N GLN A 98 10.72 -4.33 7.20
CA GLN A 98 9.92 -5.28 7.95
C GLN A 98 8.46 -5.25 7.47
N ALA A 99 7.81 -6.41 7.45
CA ALA A 99 6.39 -6.53 7.18
C ALA A 99 5.77 -7.55 8.14
N ILE A 100 4.60 -7.20 8.67
CA ILE A 100 3.82 -8.06 9.56
C ILE A 100 2.46 -8.28 8.91
N LEU A 101 2.19 -9.51 8.49
CA LEU A 101 0.92 -9.92 7.92
C LEU A 101 0.06 -10.49 9.02
N ASN A 102 -1.15 -9.96 9.19
CA ASN A 102 -2.11 -10.44 10.18
C ASN A 102 -3.37 -10.96 9.47
N LEU A 103 -3.81 -12.16 9.84
CA LEU A 103 -5.04 -12.78 9.38
C LEU A 103 -6.09 -12.66 10.47
N TYR A 104 -7.20 -11.97 10.17
CA TYR A 104 -8.33 -11.82 11.08
C TYR A 104 -9.49 -12.70 10.59
N GLN A 105 -9.91 -13.64 11.43
CA GLN A 105 -11.12 -14.44 11.21
C GLN A 105 -12.31 -13.74 11.89
N LYS A 106 -13.50 -13.84 11.30
CA LYS A 106 -14.74 -13.32 11.88
C LYS A 106 -15.33 -14.27 12.89
#